data_AF-A0A927ZL20-F1
#
_entry.id   AF-A0A927ZL20-F1
#
_cell.length_a   1.000
_cell.length_b   1.000
_cell.length_c   1.000
_cell.angle_alpha   90.00
_cell.angle_beta   90.00
_cell.angle_gamma   90.00
#
_symmetry.space_group_name_H-M   'P 1'
#
loop_
_entity.id
_entity.type
_entity.pdbx_description
1 polymer ?
#
loop_
_entity_poly.entity_id
_entity_poly.type
_entity_poly.pdbx_seq_one_letter_code
_entity_poly.pdbx_strand_id
1 'polypeptide(L)'
;MKKNVLKKVLCVALVVATLGSTTVAFAEDATEKSNIQNVEQKLTPNIDLETTESLTYFNNILGKDVIQEVIEKYRVASPNEAEAYEKIKAVLNRTMQEVEAYGFSDDQAKALFLAAVNLETGNAELTEMTYSVTVPSHAPSHTDEDNAINTSNVGVETVMTVANEPKSSRSSYETGGIGYEVKSTLGFNKTTTFLYAGDCNVTAQQGEAGYMFYTIYYDNHYQDIGIGYFDGKWQAFVQGYWTNWGTGTISVDPGDKLYFVLWIDNSNYINFQILDGNNFNNILFQNRYTTWNQIPSNGSGVGFNKQSTIVDESNDATSGLYLKDAIFELAYLYNNSTTATFNSNNTLSYRRGEFGCSWASDEKVEVEAYQQWHGETVNIIME
;
A
#
# COMPACT_ATOMS: atom_id res chain seq x y z
N MET A 1 52.05 -13.85 25.39
CA MET A 1 51.14 -14.46 26.40
C MET A 1 49.97 -15.06 25.63
N LYS A 2 49.88 -16.41 25.56
CA LYS A 2 48.88 -17.27 26.25
C LYS A 2 47.43 -16.90 25.86
N LYS A 3 46.55 -17.79 25.38
CA LYS A 3 46.53 -19.26 25.23
C LYS A 3 45.32 -19.64 24.33
N ASN A 4 45.49 -20.74 23.60
CA ASN A 4 44.53 -21.70 23.03
C ASN A 4 43.12 -21.75 23.66
N VAL A 5 42.09 -22.15 22.91
CA VAL A 5 41.51 -23.53 22.81
C VAL A 5 40.26 -23.41 21.89
N LEU A 6 39.79 -24.32 21.03
CA LEU A 6 40.18 -25.63 20.49
C LEU A 6 38.97 -26.17 19.66
N LYS A 7 39.19 -26.69 18.43
CA LYS A 7 38.46 -27.79 17.71
C LYS A 7 36.95 -27.59 17.38
N LYS A 8 36.35 -28.10 16.30
CA LYS A 8 36.67 -29.15 15.28
C LYS A 8 35.61 -28.98 14.14
N VAL A 9 36.01 -28.95 12.85
CA VAL A 9 35.88 -30.06 11.84
C VAL A 9 34.42 -30.29 11.39
N LEU A 10 34.06 -30.17 10.10
CA LEU A 10 34.35 -31.16 9.05
C LEU A 10 34.20 -30.58 7.62
N CYS A 11 35.22 -30.77 6.80
CA CYS A 11 35.19 -30.59 5.34
C CYS A 11 34.81 -31.91 4.66
N VAL A 12 34.09 -31.85 3.54
CA VAL A 12 34.23 -32.81 2.45
C VAL A 12 34.29 -32.03 1.14
N ALA A 13 35.50 -31.81 0.64
CA ALA A 13 35.77 -31.51 -0.76
C ALA A 13 36.93 -32.42 -1.15
N LEU A 14 36.69 -33.33 -2.09
CA LEU A 14 37.70 -34.23 -2.64
C LEU A 14 37.91 -33.84 -4.10
N VAL A 15 39.04 -33.21 -4.40
CA VAL A 15 39.56 -33.05 -5.77
C VAL A 15 40.95 -33.70 -5.82
N VAL A 16 40.98 -34.82 -6.53
CA VAL A 16 42.04 -35.38 -7.39
C VAL A 16 43.49 -35.14 -6.98
N ALA A 17 44.14 -36.22 -6.52
CA ALA A 17 45.60 -36.35 -6.52
C ALA A 17 46.08 -37.06 -7.79
N THR A 18 47.13 -36.52 -8.41
CA THR A 18 47.93 -37.11 -9.48
C THR A 18 49.02 -38.05 -8.95
N LEU A 19 49.38 -39.02 -9.81
CA LEU A 19 50.58 -39.88 -9.86
C LEU A 19 50.48 -41.28 -9.20
N GLY A 20 50.70 -42.31 -10.02
CA GLY A 20 51.25 -43.60 -9.57
C GLY A 20 50.54 -44.82 -10.15
N SER A 21 51.16 -45.43 -11.16
CA SER A 21 50.75 -46.65 -11.85
C SER A 21 50.49 -47.87 -10.95
N THR A 22 49.38 -48.57 -11.19
CA THR A 22 49.36 -50.04 -11.24
C THR A 22 48.11 -50.50 -12.01
N THR A 23 48.34 -51.24 -13.07
CA THR A 23 47.32 -51.94 -13.88
C THR A 23 46.60 -52.97 -13.01
N VAL A 24 45.29 -52.82 -12.85
CA VAL A 24 44.40 -53.91 -12.46
C VAL A 24 43.24 -53.92 -13.45
N ALA A 25 43.17 -54.98 -14.24
CA ALA A 25 42.04 -55.26 -15.11
C ALA A 25 40.83 -55.62 -14.24
N PHE A 26 39.76 -54.86 -14.36
CA PHE A 26 38.43 -55.27 -13.92
C PHE A 26 37.45 -55.06 -15.07
N ALA A 27 36.64 -56.10 -15.26
CA ALA A 27 35.69 -56.28 -16.33
C ALA A 27 34.66 -55.14 -16.40
N GLU A 28 34.25 -54.82 -17.62
CA GLU A 28 33.02 -54.09 -17.91
C GLU A 28 31.85 -54.79 -17.22
N ASP A 29 31.23 -54.12 -16.26
CA ASP A 29 29.85 -54.41 -15.86
C ASP A 29 28.98 -53.23 -16.31
N ALA A 30 28.24 -53.47 -17.39
CA ALA A 30 27.35 -52.53 -18.03
C ALA A 30 26.02 -52.51 -17.26
N THR A 31 26.00 -51.91 -16.07
CA THR A 31 24.79 -51.87 -15.23
C THR A 31 24.73 -50.62 -14.34
N GLU A 32 25.22 -49.48 -14.83
CA GLU A 32 25.13 -48.21 -14.08
C GLU A 32 24.79 -47.02 -14.98
N LYS A 33 23.86 -47.21 -15.93
CA LYS A 33 23.27 -46.10 -16.71
C LYS A 33 21.74 -46.08 -16.76
N SER A 34 21.04 -47.03 -16.13
CA SER A 34 19.56 -47.02 -16.08
C SER A 34 18.96 -46.33 -14.86
N ASN A 35 19.75 -45.96 -13.85
CA ASN A 35 19.22 -45.40 -12.59
C ASN A 35 19.41 -43.89 -12.42
N ILE A 36 20.05 -43.19 -13.36
CA ILE A 36 20.21 -41.72 -13.31
C ILE A 36 19.10 -40.99 -14.08
N GLN A 37 18.38 -41.65 -14.99
CA GLN A 37 17.25 -41.04 -15.72
C GLN A 37 15.90 -41.03 -14.98
N ASN A 38 15.82 -41.57 -13.75
CA ASN A 38 14.57 -41.66 -12.99
C ASN A 38 14.56 -40.82 -11.69
N VAL A 39 15.50 -39.90 -11.50
CA VAL A 39 15.55 -39.04 -10.30
C VAL A 39 15.09 -37.60 -10.59
N GLU A 40 14.97 -37.17 -11.85
CA GLU A 40 14.44 -35.84 -12.20
C GLU A 40 12.91 -35.74 -12.23
N GLN A 41 12.19 -36.82 -11.92
CA GLN A 41 10.72 -36.85 -11.99
C GLN A 41 10.05 -36.97 -10.61
N LYS A 42 10.60 -36.29 -9.61
CA LYS A 42 9.96 -36.20 -8.29
C LYS A 42 10.20 -34.82 -7.70
N LEU A 43 9.09 -34.19 -7.29
CA LEU A 43 8.94 -32.85 -6.69
C LEU A 43 8.56 -31.73 -7.68
N THR A 44 7.70 -31.99 -8.66
CA THR A 44 6.61 -31.02 -8.85
C THR A 44 5.58 -31.38 -7.77
N PRO A 45 5.48 -30.61 -6.66
CA PRO A 45 4.34 -30.78 -5.77
C PRO A 45 3.09 -30.69 -6.64
N ASN A 46 2.24 -31.71 -6.57
CA ASN A 46 0.96 -31.71 -7.23
C ASN A 46 0.08 -30.79 -6.39
N ILE A 47 0.29 -29.49 -6.55
CA ILE A 47 -0.39 -28.46 -5.78
C ILE A 47 -1.79 -28.40 -6.35
N ASP A 48 -2.74 -28.99 -5.64
CA ASP A 48 -4.17 -28.80 -5.87
C ASP A 48 -4.55 -27.41 -5.36
N LEU A 49 -3.95 -26.37 -5.96
CA LEU A 49 -4.61 -25.07 -6.02
C LEU A 49 -5.84 -25.36 -6.86
N GLU A 50 -6.99 -25.62 -6.20
CA GLU A 50 -8.29 -25.62 -6.88
C GLU A 50 -8.24 -24.50 -7.90
N THR A 51 -8.41 -24.84 -9.17
CA THR A 51 -7.99 -23.96 -10.26
C THR A 51 -8.87 -22.72 -10.22
N THR A 52 -8.40 -21.66 -9.56
CA THR A 52 -9.14 -20.42 -9.48
C THR A 52 -9.11 -19.77 -10.86
N GLU A 53 -10.15 -19.00 -11.17
CA GLU A 53 -10.19 -18.21 -12.40
C GLU A 53 -8.98 -17.27 -12.48
N SER A 54 -8.60 -16.66 -11.34
CA SER A 54 -7.39 -15.84 -11.18
C SER A 54 -6.10 -16.60 -11.55
N LEU A 55 -5.91 -17.82 -11.04
CA LEU A 55 -4.72 -18.63 -11.36
C LEU A 55 -4.67 -18.99 -12.85
N THR A 56 -5.82 -19.31 -13.44
CA THR A 56 -5.92 -19.60 -14.88
C THR A 56 -5.54 -18.38 -15.71
N TYR A 57 -6.11 -17.22 -15.37
CA TYR A 57 -5.81 -15.94 -16.00
C TYR A 57 -4.32 -15.60 -15.92
N PHE A 58 -3.73 -15.61 -14.71
CA PHE A 58 -2.32 -15.27 -14.54
C PHE A 58 -1.35 -16.28 -15.18
N ASN A 59 -1.69 -17.58 -15.19
CA ASN A 59 -0.93 -18.57 -15.96
C ASN A 59 -0.93 -18.26 -17.46
N ASN A 60 -2.05 -17.80 -18.02
CA ASN A 60 -2.15 -17.50 -19.45
C ASN A 60 -1.29 -16.29 -19.83
N ILE A 61 -1.26 -15.25 -18.99
CA ILE A 61 -0.53 -14.01 -19.32
C ILE A 61 0.96 -14.05 -18.91
N LEU A 62 1.33 -14.76 -17.83
CA LEU A 62 2.71 -14.84 -17.36
C LEU A 62 3.46 -16.09 -17.85
N GLY A 63 2.74 -17.15 -18.17
CA GLY A 63 3.32 -18.48 -18.41
C GLY A 63 3.60 -19.24 -17.13
N LYS A 64 3.69 -20.57 -17.26
CA LYS A 64 3.84 -21.50 -16.12
C LYS A 64 5.13 -21.29 -15.34
N ASP A 65 6.23 -20.99 -16.04
CA ASP A 65 7.55 -20.87 -15.42
C ASP A 65 7.58 -19.70 -14.43
N VAL A 66 7.01 -18.55 -14.81
CA VAL A 66 6.91 -17.38 -13.94
C VAL A 66 6.00 -17.65 -12.73
N ILE A 67 4.90 -18.39 -12.91
CA ILE A 67 4.04 -18.79 -11.78
C ILE A 67 4.78 -19.72 -10.82
N GLN A 68 5.64 -20.64 -11.31
CA GLN A 68 6.47 -21.46 -10.45
C GLN A 68 7.49 -20.62 -9.66
N GLU A 69 8.10 -19.60 -10.27
CA GLU A 69 8.99 -18.67 -9.56
C GLU A 69 8.24 -17.91 -8.46
N VAL A 70 7.00 -17.46 -8.72
CA VAL A 70 6.16 -16.81 -7.71
C VAL A 70 5.84 -17.76 -6.55
N ILE A 71 5.49 -19.01 -6.85
CA ILE A 71 5.24 -20.03 -5.83
C ILE A 71 6.49 -20.19 -4.95
N GLU A 72 7.66 -20.32 -5.55
CA GLU A 72 8.90 -20.49 -4.81
C GLU A 72 9.24 -19.27 -3.92
N LYS A 73 9.02 -18.04 -4.41
CA LYS A 73 9.21 -16.83 -3.60
C LYS A 73 8.36 -16.86 -2.32
N TYR A 74 7.08 -17.24 -2.41
CA TYR A 74 6.24 -17.34 -1.22
C TYR A 74 6.60 -18.52 -0.32
N ARG A 75 7.06 -19.65 -0.88
CA ARG A 75 7.55 -20.78 -0.09
C ARG A 75 8.75 -20.39 0.76
N VAL A 76 9.69 -19.63 0.20
CA VAL A 76 10.86 -19.11 0.93
C VAL A 76 10.45 -18.07 1.97
N ALA A 77 9.49 -17.20 1.65
CA ALA A 77 9.04 -16.13 2.53
C ALA A 77 8.02 -16.57 3.61
N SER A 78 7.59 -17.84 3.61
CA SER A 78 6.55 -18.33 4.52
C SER A 78 7.07 -19.40 5.48
N PRO A 79 6.57 -19.44 6.73
CA PRO A 79 6.91 -20.48 7.71
C PRO A 79 6.60 -21.91 7.26
N ASN A 80 5.60 -22.08 6.41
CA ASN A 80 5.18 -23.37 5.88
C ASN A 80 4.49 -23.24 4.52
N GLU A 81 4.34 -24.38 3.85
CA GLU A 81 3.80 -24.48 2.50
C GLU A 81 2.31 -24.11 2.40
N ALA A 82 1.49 -24.46 3.41
CA ALA A 82 0.08 -24.09 3.43
C ALA A 82 -0.11 -22.57 3.50
N GLU A 83 0.66 -21.88 4.33
CA GLU A 83 0.64 -20.41 4.41
C GLU A 83 1.12 -19.76 3.11
N ALA A 84 2.14 -20.31 2.45
CA ALA A 84 2.59 -19.84 1.15
C ALA A 84 1.45 -19.87 0.13
N TYR A 85 0.66 -20.95 0.08
CA TYR A 85 -0.48 -21.05 -0.84
C TYR A 85 -1.60 -20.07 -0.55
N GLU A 86 -1.95 -19.89 0.72
CA GLU A 86 -2.97 -18.89 1.09
C GLU A 86 -2.53 -17.48 0.69
N LYS A 87 -1.23 -17.15 0.85
CA LYS A 87 -0.67 -15.87 0.38
C LYS A 87 -0.75 -15.73 -1.14
N ILE A 88 -0.35 -16.76 -1.89
CA ILE A 88 -0.41 -16.76 -3.37
C ILE A 88 -1.85 -16.59 -3.85
N LYS A 89 -2.80 -17.33 -3.27
CA LYS A 89 -4.22 -17.24 -3.61
C LYS A 89 -4.77 -15.84 -3.31
N ALA A 90 -4.39 -15.27 -2.17
CA ALA A 90 -4.80 -13.92 -1.78
C ALA A 90 -4.28 -12.85 -2.77
N VAL A 91 -3.00 -12.88 -3.14
CA VAL A 91 -2.45 -11.91 -4.11
C VAL A 91 -3.07 -12.09 -5.50
N LEU A 92 -3.26 -13.32 -5.98
CA LEU A 92 -3.92 -13.59 -7.26
C LEU A 92 -5.33 -13.01 -7.32
N ASN A 93 -6.15 -13.31 -6.31
CA ASN A 93 -7.55 -12.86 -6.27
C ASN A 93 -7.64 -11.35 -6.13
N ARG A 94 -6.82 -10.75 -5.27
CA ARG A 94 -6.82 -9.30 -5.05
C ARG A 94 -6.37 -8.55 -6.29
N THR A 95 -5.33 -9.03 -6.99
CA THR A 95 -4.92 -8.40 -8.25
C THR A 95 -5.97 -8.59 -9.34
N MET A 96 -6.65 -9.75 -9.40
CA MET A 96 -7.75 -9.95 -10.35
C MET A 96 -8.91 -8.97 -10.10
N GLN A 97 -9.29 -8.74 -8.84
CA GLN A 97 -10.30 -7.74 -8.49
C GLN A 97 -9.93 -6.34 -8.99
N GLU A 98 -8.65 -5.94 -8.94
CA GLU A 98 -8.20 -4.66 -9.49
C GLU A 98 -8.26 -4.62 -11.01
N VAL A 99 -7.82 -5.69 -11.67
CA VAL A 99 -7.85 -5.80 -13.13
C VAL A 99 -9.29 -5.67 -13.64
N GLU A 100 -10.24 -6.34 -12.99
CA GLU A 100 -11.66 -6.26 -13.33
C GLU A 100 -12.26 -4.88 -13.03
N ALA A 101 -11.89 -4.26 -11.89
CA ALA A 101 -12.41 -2.96 -11.48
C ALA A 101 -12.05 -1.84 -12.46
N TYR A 102 -10.79 -1.82 -12.93
CA TYR A 102 -10.27 -0.76 -13.79
C TYR A 102 -10.22 -1.13 -15.27
N GLY A 103 -10.43 -2.40 -15.62
CA GLY A 103 -10.25 -2.90 -16.98
C GLY A 103 -8.78 -2.84 -17.42
N PHE A 104 -7.84 -3.19 -16.53
CA PHE A 104 -6.42 -3.16 -16.85
C PHE A 104 -6.04 -4.14 -17.96
N SER A 105 -5.11 -3.72 -18.80
CA SER A 105 -4.49 -4.60 -19.81
C SER A 105 -3.71 -5.75 -19.16
N ASP A 106 -3.47 -6.82 -19.92
CA ASP A 106 -2.61 -7.93 -19.49
C ASP A 106 -1.24 -7.46 -18.99
N ASP A 107 -0.63 -6.47 -19.64
CA ASP A 107 0.69 -5.98 -19.23
C ASP A 107 0.64 -5.18 -17.92
N GLN A 108 -0.40 -4.38 -17.69
CA GLN A 108 -0.64 -3.74 -16.40
C GLN A 108 -0.93 -4.77 -15.31
N ALA A 109 -1.73 -5.80 -15.61
CA ALA A 109 -2.04 -6.89 -14.69
C ALA A 109 -0.78 -7.65 -14.26
N LYS A 110 0.12 -7.97 -15.21
CA LYS A 110 1.42 -8.61 -14.93
C LYS A 110 2.27 -7.73 -14.01
N ALA A 111 2.43 -6.46 -14.36
CA ALA A 111 3.25 -5.53 -13.60
C ALA A 111 2.75 -5.39 -12.15
N LEU A 112 1.44 -5.20 -11.98
CA LEU A 112 0.79 -5.07 -10.68
C LEU A 112 0.94 -6.34 -9.83
N PHE A 113 0.68 -7.51 -10.43
CA PHE A 113 0.82 -8.79 -9.74
C PHE A 113 2.26 -9.03 -9.27
N LEU A 114 3.23 -8.92 -10.17
CA LEU A 114 4.63 -9.19 -9.85
C LEU A 114 5.21 -8.18 -8.85
N ALA A 115 4.80 -6.91 -8.94
CA ALA A 115 5.18 -5.88 -7.96
C ALA A 115 4.67 -6.23 -6.55
N ALA A 116 3.39 -6.63 -6.43
CA ALA A 116 2.82 -7.05 -5.16
C ALA A 116 3.52 -8.30 -4.59
N VAL A 117 3.78 -9.31 -5.43
CA VAL A 117 4.52 -10.53 -5.03
C VAL A 117 5.90 -10.15 -4.49
N ASN A 118 6.66 -9.33 -5.22
CA ASN A 118 8.00 -8.94 -4.80
C ASN A 118 7.97 -8.20 -3.46
N LEU A 119 7.01 -7.30 -3.25
CA LEU A 119 6.89 -6.54 -2.00
C LEU A 119 6.53 -7.44 -0.81
N GLU A 120 5.52 -8.30 -0.95
CA GLU A 120 5.08 -9.18 0.14
C GLU A 120 6.12 -10.24 0.52
N THR A 121 6.91 -10.71 -0.45
CA THR A 121 7.95 -11.73 -0.25
C THR A 121 9.32 -11.15 0.11
N GLY A 122 9.45 -9.82 0.21
CA GLY A 122 10.71 -9.16 0.55
C GLY A 122 11.77 -9.18 -0.56
N ASN A 123 11.35 -9.43 -1.80
CA ASN A 123 12.21 -9.38 -2.99
C ASN A 123 12.20 -8.00 -3.68
N ALA A 124 11.34 -7.08 -3.23
CA ALA A 124 11.30 -5.71 -3.70
C ALA A 124 12.44 -4.87 -3.11
N GLU A 125 13.03 -3.99 -3.93
CA GLU A 125 13.84 -2.88 -3.43
C GLU A 125 12.90 -1.82 -2.86
N LEU A 126 12.95 -1.62 -1.53
CA LEU A 126 12.11 -0.63 -0.86
C LEU A 126 12.66 0.77 -1.09
N THR A 127 11.77 1.74 -1.26
CA THR A 127 12.17 3.15 -1.35
C THR A 127 12.75 3.62 -0.02
N GLU A 128 13.91 4.28 -0.07
CA GLU A 128 14.56 4.83 1.12
C GLU A 128 13.67 5.90 1.78
N MET A 129 13.53 5.79 3.10
CA MET A 129 12.76 6.72 3.93
C MET A 129 13.69 7.32 4.99
N THR A 130 13.63 8.63 5.16
CA THR A 130 14.25 9.34 6.28
C THR A 130 13.23 9.48 7.41
N TYR A 131 13.47 8.79 8.53
CA TYR A 131 12.61 8.81 9.70
C TYR A 131 13.07 9.83 10.75
N SER A 132 12.10 10.50 11.37
CA SER A 132 12.28 11.42 12.49
C SER A 132 11.43 10.99 13.67
N VAL A 133 11.98 11.07 14.87
CA VAL A 133 11.20 10.92 16.13
C VAL A 133 10.36 12.14 16.43
N THR A 134 10.73 13.30 15.88
CA THR A 134 9.97 14.53 15.99
C THR A 134 9.04 14.62 14.80
N VAL A 135 7.73 14.59 15.08
CA VAL A 135 6.68 14.91 14.11
C VAL A 135 6.76 16.42 13.81
N PRO A 136 6.90 16.83 12.54
CA PRO A 136 6.90 18.25 12.22
C PRO A 136 5.52 18.86 12.51
N SER A 137 5.50 20.15 12.83
CA SER A 137 4.27 20.91 13.12
C SER A 137 3.28 20.93 11.97
N HIS A 138 3.77 20.79 10.74
CA HIS A 138 2.95 20.75 9.54
C HIS A 138 2.39 19.35 9.22
N ALA A 139 2.74 18.30 9.98
CA ALA A 139 2.18 16.98 9.75
C ALA A 139 0.66 16.98 10.00
N PRO A 140 -0.13 16.20 9.24
CA PRO A 140 -1.54 16.03 9.53
C PRO A 140 -1.75 15.52 10.96
N SER A 141 -2.69 16.13 11.67
CA SER A 141 -3.06 15.73 13.03
C SER A 141 -4.43 15.07 13.05
N HIS A 142 -4.58 14.07 13.94
CA HIS A 142 -5.85 13.43 14.27
C HIS A 142 -6.05 13.53 15.78
N THR A 143 -7.25 13.88 16.22
CA THR A 143 -7.59 13.86 17.64
C THR A 143 -7.97 12.43 18.05
N ASP A 144 -7.81 12.10 19.34
CA ASP A 144 -8.30 10.82 19.88
C ASP A 144 -9.84 10.69 19.75
N GLU A 145 -10.57 11.79 19.57
CA GLU A 145 -12.02 11.80 19.33
C GLU A 145 -12.40 11.31 17.92
N ASP A 146 -11.52 11.49 16.92
CA ASP A 146 -11.69 10.91 15.58
C ASP A 146 -11.63 9.36 15.59
N ASN A 147 -11.09 8.80 16.67
CA ASN A 147 -11.00 7.37 16.96
C ASN A 147 -12.16 6.85 17.82
N ALA A 148 -12.73 7.67 18.71
CA ALA A 148 -13.67 7.25 19.75
C ALA A 148 -15.16 7.21 19.35
N ILE A 149 -15.51 7.17 18.06
CA ILE A 149 -16.94 7.09 17.67
C ILE A 149 -17.44 5.66 17.80
N ASN A 150 -17.78 5.32 19.04
CA ASN A 150 -18.75 4.30 19.36
C ASN A 150 -20.05 4.67 18.64
N THR A 151 -20.38 3.98 17.56
CA THR A 151 -21.53 4.21 16.66
C THR A 151 -22.90 4.12 17.36
N SER A 152 -22.93 3.93 18.68
CA SER A 152 -24.13 3.74 19.48
C SER A 152 -24.78 5.04 20.00
N ASN A 153 -24.09 6.20 19.94
CA ASN A 153 -24.61 7.44 20.56
C ASN A 153 -24.49 8.72 19.71
N VAL A 154 -24.10 8.64 18.44
CA VAL A 154 -24.37 9.78 17.55
C VAL A 154 -25.87 9.81 17.37
N GLY A 155 -26.53 10.75 18.03
CA GLY A 155 -27.94 11.04 17.81
C GLY A 155 -28.11 11.23 16.31
N VAL A 156 -28.70 10.23 15.66
CA VAL A 156 -29.20 10.34 14.30
C VAL A 156 -30.41 11.27 14.40
N GLU A 157 -30.17 12.54 14.73
CA GLU A 157 -31.05 13.57 14.25
C GLU A 157 -30.96 13.47 12.75
N THR A 158 -32.07 13.00 12.22
CA THR A 158 -32.39 12.81 10.82
C THR A 158 -32.00 14.07 10.02
N VAL A 159 -30.73 14.17 9.62
CA VAL A 159 -30.30 15.01 8.50
C VAL A 159 -30.66 14.24 7.22
N MET A 160 -31.98 14.04 7.04
CA MET A 160 -32.55 13.81 5.72
C MET A 160 -32.94 15.17 5.19
N THR A 161 -32.00 15.81 4.49
CA THR A 161 -32.08 17.02 3.64
C THR A 161 -30.67 17.63 3.72
N VAL A 162 -29.80 17.66 2.73
CA VAL A 162 -29.92 17.74 1.27
C VAL A 162 -28.67 17.04 0.71
N ALA A 163 -28.80 16.26 -0.36
CA ALA A 163 -27.68 15.59 -1.03
C ALA A 163 -26.65 16.52 -1.71
N ASN A 164 -26.60 17.81 -1.34
CA ASN A 164 -25.94 18.88 -2.10
C ASN A 164 -24.95 19.75 -1.31
N GLU A 165 -24.74 19.53 -0.01
CA GLU A 165 -23.65 20.22 0.69
C GLU A 165 -22.67 19.18 1.23
N PRO A 166 -21.51 18.99 0.57
CA PRO A 166 -20.53 18.00 0.95
C PRO A 166 -19.71 18.54 2.13
N LYS A 167 -20.31 18.64 3.32
CA LYS A 167 -19.59 19.05 4.53
C LYS A 167 -19.31 17.85 5.42
N SER A 168 -18.03 17.62 5.73
CA SER A 168 -17.65 16.70 6.78
C SER A 168 -17.94 17.33 8.14
N SER A 169 -18.40 16.50 9.10
CA SER A 169 -18.59 16.93 10.48
C SER A 169 -17.30 16.86 11.31
N ARG A 170 -16.14 16.60 10.69
CA ARG A 170 -14.84 16.70 11.36
C ARG A 170 -14.76 18.08 11.99
N SER A 171 -14.82 18.14 13.31
CA SER A 171 -15.04 19.38 14.03
C SER A 171 -13.83 20.29 13.85
N SER A 172 -14.13 21.50 13.39
CA SER A 172 -13.24 22.59 13.02
C SER A 172 -12.39 23.16 14.15
N TYR A 173 -12.12 22.44 15.24
CA TYR A 173 -11.50 23.05 16.43
C TYR A 173 -10.10 22.55 16.75
N GLU A 174 -9.64 21.43 16.18
CA GLU A 174 -8.42 20.77 16.68
C GLU A 174 -7.53 20.12 15.60
N THR A 175 -7.88 20.23 14.32
CA THR A 175 -7.08 19.68 13.22
C THR A 175 -6.18 20.75 12.63
N GLY A 176 -4.89 20.45 12.47
CA GLY A 176 -3.89 21.41 11.97
C GLY A 176 -4.13 21.89 10.54
N GLY A 177 -5.10 21.32 9.82
CA GLY A 177 -5.35 21.63 8.42
C GLY A 177 -6.82 21.74 8.05
N ILE A 178 -7.02 22.31 6.86
CA ILE A 178 -8.28 22.49 6.13
C ILE A 178 -8.27 21.60 4.90
N GLY A 179 -9.42 21.07 4.46
CA GLY A 179 -9.45 20.25 3.25
C GLY A 179 -10.72 19.47 2.99
N TYR A 180 -10.57 18.33 2.33
CA TYR A 180 -11.66 17.44 1.93
C TYR A 180 -11.34 16.01 2.35
N GLU A 181 -12.33 15.27 2.84
CA GLU A 181 -12.16 13.86 3.19
C GLU A 181 -13.31 12.97 2.74
N VAL A 182 -13.04 11.67 2.60
CA VAL A 182 -14.06 10.62 2.48
C VAL A 182 -13.59 9.38 3.23
N LYS A 183 -14.25 9.10 4.36
CA LYS A 183 -13.97 7.95 5.22
C LYS A 183 -14.91 6.79 4.90
N SER A 184 -14.33 5.61 4.68
CA SER A 184 -15.07 4.36 4.49
C SER A 184 -15.72 3.88 5.79
N THR A 185 -16.74 3.04 5.66
CA THR A 185 -17.13 2.12 6.74
C THR A 185 -16.02 1.11 7.00
N LEU A 186 -16.11 0.39 8.13
CA LEU A 186 -15.14 -0.66 8.46
C LEU A 186 -15.35 -1.92 7.61
N GLY A 187 -14.31 -2.74 7.47
CA GLY A 187 -14.39 -4.07 6.82
C GLY A 187 -13.63 -4.19 5.51
N PHE A 188 -12.69 -3.29 5.22
CA PHE A 188 -11.88 -3.30 4.02
C PHE A 188 -10.41 -3.55 4.37
N ASN A 189 -9.68 -4.27 3.53
CA ASN A 189 -8.25 -4.54 3.73
C ASN A 189 -7.35 -3.89 2.67
N LYS A 190 -7.95 -3.23 1.68
CA LYS A 190 -7.23 -2.56 0.61
C LYS A 190 -8.03 -1.39 0.05
N THR A 191 -7.30 -0.36 -0.39
CA THR A 191 -7.81 0.74 -1.21
C THR A 191 -6.88 1.00 -2.39
N THR A 192 -7.44 1.48 -3.50
CA THR A 192 -6.69 1.94 -4.68
C THR A 192 -7.33 3.18 -5.26
N THR A 193 -6.56 3.97 -5.98
CA THR A 193 -7.06 5.14 -6.72
C THR A 193 -6.06 5.53 -7.78
N PHE A 194 -6.54 6.12 -8.88
CA PHE A 194 -5.72 7.07 -9.61
C PHE A 194 -5.67 8.37 -8.84
N LEU A 195 -4.51 9.01 -8.80
CA LEU A 195 -4.30 10.27 -8.13
C LEU A 195 -3.58 11.22 -9.08
N TYR A 196 -4.03 12.45 -9.17
CA TYR A 196 -3.32 13.51 -9.89
C TYR A 196 -2.79 14.49 -8.87
N ALA A 197 -1.47 14.62 -8.80
CA ALA A 197 -0.82 15.52 -7.86
C ALA A 197 -1.25 16.96 -8.15
N GLY A 198 -1.77 17.66 -7.15
CA GLY A 198 -2.22 19.03 -7.34
C GLY A 198 -1.06 20.01 -7.58
N ASP A 199 -1.38 21.16 -8.16
CA ASP A 199 -0.50 22.32 -8.13
C ASP A 199 -0.52 22.92 -6.72
N CYS A 200 0.65 23.11 -6.13
CA CYS A 200 0.75 23.50 -4.73
C CYS A 200 1.74 24.64 -4.56
N ASN A 201 1.26 25.75 -4.00
CA ASN A 201 2.09 26.87 -3.56
C ASN A 201 2.14 26.89 -2.05
N VAL A 202 2.75 25.86 -1.49
CA VAL A 202 3.27 25.95 -0.13
C VAL A 202 4.64 26.57 -0.21
N THR A 203 4.80 27.72 0.43
CA THR A 203 6.12 28.35 0.48
C THR A 203 7.03 27.47 1.31
N ALA A 204 8.33 27.42 1.01
CA ALA A 204 9.29 26.59 1.75
C ALA A 204 9.53 27.09 3.20
N GLN A 205 8.59 27.82 3.78
CA GLN A 205 8.62 28.22 5.17
C GLN A 205 8.34 27.02 6.07
N GLN A 206 9.00 27.02 7.23
CA GLN A 206 8.75 26.01 8.25
C GLN A 206 7.28 26.08 8.69
N GLY A 207 6.59 24.94 8.70
CA GLY A 207 5.25 24.84 9.27
C GLY A 207 4.09 24.86 8.27
N GLU A 208 4.36 24.85 6.96
CA GLU A 208 3.34 24.79 5.91
C GLU A 208 3.49 23.50 5.10
N ALA A 209 2.39 22.86 4.71
CA ALA A 209 2.39 21.68 3.83
C ALA A 209 1.03 21.43 3.17
N GLY A 210 1.05 20.87 1.95
CA GLY A 210 -0.11 20.34 1.25
C GLY A 210 -0.03 18.82 1.19
N TYR A 211 -1.15 18.11 1.29
CA TYR A 211 -1.15 16.64 1.33
C TYR A 211 -2.26 16.04 0.50
N MET A 212 -1.97 14.85 -0.04
CA MET A 212 -2.93 13.93 -0.62
C MET A 212 -2.60 12.51 -0.14
N PHE A 213 -3.46 11.90 0.67
CA PHE A 213 -3.12 10.67 1.38
C PHE A 213 -4.33 9.83 1.76
N TYR A 214 -4.04 8.62 2.24
CA TYR A 214 -4.98 7.79 2.97
C TYR A 214 -4.59 7.70 4.44
N THR A 215 -5.58 7.77 5.32
CA THR A 215 -5.46 7.28 6.69
C THR A 215 -6.07 5.89 6.79
N ILE A 216 -5.33 4.93 7.34
CA ILE A 216 -5.85 3.63 7.77
C ILE A 216 -6.22 3.75 9.25
N TYR A 217 -7.43 3.34 9.63
CA TYR A 217 -7.88 3.29 11.03
C TYR A 217 -8.15 1.85 11.48
N TYR A 218 -7.73 1.52 12.70
CA TYR A 218 -8.04 0.26 13.38
C TYR A 218 -7.89 0.40 14.89
N ASP A 219 -8.91 0.02 15.68
CA ASP A 219 -8.87 -0.02 17.15
C ASP A 219 -8.27 1.25 17.82
N ASN A 220 -8.76 2.43 17.41
CA ASN A 220 -8.26 3.75 17.86
C ASN A 220 -6.80 4.07 17.48
N HIS A 221 -6.21 3.31 16.58
CA HIS A 221 -4.92 3.59 15.97
C HIS A 221 -5.12 4.05 14.53
N TYR A 222 -4.20 4.90 14.07
CA TYR A 222 -4.22 5.42 12.71
C TYR A 222 -2.83 5.40 12.08
N GLN A 223 -2.81 5.46 10.75
CA GLN A 223 -1.60 5.60 9.95
C GLN A 223 -1.92 6.36 8.67
N ASP A 224 -1.33 7.53 8.54
CA ASP A 224 -1.35 8.35 7.34
C ASP A 224 -0.23 7.91 6.41
N ILE A 225 -0.58 7.69 5.14
CA ILE A 225 0.33 7.28 4.09
C ILE A 225 -0.10 7.94 2.78
N GLY A 226 0.81 8.64 2.12
CA GLY A 226 0.53 9.28 0.83
C GLY A 226 1.66 10.18 0.37
N ILE A 227 1.30 11.30 -0.25
CA ILE A 227 2.24 12.33 -0.69
C ILE A 227 1.97 13.66 0.00
N GLY A 228 3.03 14.39 0.30
CA GLY A 228 2.97 15.75 0.81
C GLY A 228 3.89 16.67 0.02
N TYR A 229 3.44 17.90 -0.21
CA TYR A 229 4.20 18.97 -0.82
C TYR A 229 4.74 19.87 0.28
N PHE A 230 6.05 19.74 0.52
CA PHE A 230 6.83 20.54 1.46
C PHE A 230 8.27 20.59 0.96
N ASP A 231 9.00 21.64 1.33
CA ASP A 231 10.32 21.97 0.77
C ASP A 231 10.31 22.14 -0.77
N GLY A 232 9.19 22.61 -1.33
CA GLY A 232 9.05 22.94 -2.76
C GLY A 232 8.97 21.73 -3.71
N LYS A 233 8.58 20.55 -3.21
CA LYS A 233 8.40 19.33 -4.01
C LYS A 233 7.43 18.35 -3.36
N TRP A 234 6.83 17.48 -4.18
CA TRP A 234 6.09 16.32 -3.70
C TRP A 234 7.03 15.24 -3.15
N GLN A 235 6.72 14.72 -1.98
CA GLN A 235 7.46 13.66 -1.29
C GLN A 235 6.48 12.60 -0.80
N ALA A 236 6.88 11.33 -0.81
CA ALA A 236 6.12 10.31 -0.10
C ALA A 236 6.28 10.54 1.41
N PHE A 237 5.23 10.29 2.18
CA PHE A 237 5.30 10.37 3.63
C PHE A 237 4.51 9.25 4.31
N VAL A 238 4.87 9.02 5.57
CA VAL A 238 4.18 8.09 6.47
C VAL A 238 4.19 8.67 7.89
N GLN A 239 3.08 8.60 8.60
CA GLN A 239 2.99 8.98 10.02
C GLN A 239 1.83 8.31 10.73
N GLY A 240 2.06 7.84 11.94
CA GLY A 240 0.97 7.38 12.80
C GLY A 240 1.46 6.47 13.91
N TYR A 241 0.56 5.59 14.34
CA TYR A 241 0.78 4.74 15.49
C TYR A 241 1.86 3.67 15.26
N TRP A 242 1.90 3.06 14.08
CA TRP A 242 2.85 1.98 13.78
C TRP A 242 4.19 2.48 13.24
N THR A 243 4.22 3.72 12.75
CA THR A 243 5.40 4.30 12.09
C THR A 243 5.55 5.76 12.50
N ASN A 244 6.73 6.13 12.98
CA ASN A 244 7.09 7.55 13.19
C ASN A 244 7.02 8.34 11.88
N TRP A 245 7.09 9.66 11.95
CA TRP A 245 7.20 10.50 10.75
C TRP A 245 8.36 10.04 9.87
N GLY A 246 8.04 9.71 8.63
CA GLY A 246 9.00 9.30 7.62
C GLY A 246 8.71 9.99 6.30
N THR A 247 9.75 10.36 5.59
CA THR A 247 9.65 10.98 4.25
C THR A 247 10.55 10.27 3.25
N GLY A 248 10.09 10.14 2.02
CA GLY A 248 10.79 9.50 0.92
C GLY A 248 10.74 10.39 -0.31
N THR A 249 11.85 10.47 -1.04
CA THR A 249 11.87 11.23 -2.29
C THR A 249 11.14 10.46 -3.37
N ILE A 250 10.24 11.14 -4.07
CA ILE A 250 9.59 10.68 -5.30
C ILE A 250 9.76 11.78 -6.35
N SER A 251 9.78 11.40 -7.63
CA SER A 251 9.76 12.35 -8.74
C SER A 251 8.31 12.48 -9.20
N VAL A 252 7.63 13.52 -8.72
CA VAL A 252 6.23 13.81 -9.05
C VAL A 252 6.09 15.31 -9.28
N ASP A 253 5.61 15.67 -10.46
CA ASP A 253 5.25 17.04 -10.83
C ASP A 253 3.72 17.22 -10.73
N PRO A 254 3.22 18.47 -10.57
CA PRO A 254 1.80 18.75 -10.67
C PRO A 254 1.18 18.22 -11.96
N GLY A 255 0.03 17.55 -11.84
CA GLY A 255 -0.70 16.92 -12.94
C GLY A 255 -0.24 15.50 -13.31
N ASP A 256 0.84 14.99 -12.74
CA ASP A 256 1.26 13.60 -12.95
C ASP A 256 0.16 12.64 -12.50
N LYS A 257 -0.17 11.66 -13.37
CA LYS A 257 -1.11 10.58 -13.07
C LYS A 257 -0.39 9.47 -12.31
N LEU A 258 -0.74 9.28 -11.05
CA LEU A 258 -0.20 8.25 -10.16
C LEU A 258 -1.26 7.17 -9.92
N TYR A 259 -0.84 5.93 -9.66
CA TYR A 259 -1.71 4.87 -9.17
C TYR A 259 -1.28 4.46 -7.77
N PHE A 260 -2.12 4.76 -6.78
CA PHE A 260 -1.89 4.45 -5.38
C PHE A 260 -2.49 3.09 -5.05
N VAL A 261 -1.70 2.25 -4.38
CA VAL A 261 -2.12 0.94 -3.90
C VAL A 261 -1.73 0.80 -2.43
N LEU A 262 -2.73 0.67 -1.56
CA LEU A 262 -2.52 0.51 -0.12
C LEU A 262 -3.29 -0.72 0.37
N TRP A 263 -2.62 -1.69 0.95
CA TRP A 263 -3.26 -2.92 1.42
C TRP A 263 -2.60 -3.54 2.63
N ILE A 264 -3.36 -4.37 3.33
CA ILE A 264 -2.84 -5.21 4.41
C ILE A 264 -2.59 -6.61 3.84
N ASP A 265 -1.35 -7.11 3.89
CA ASP A 265 -1.04 -8.46 3.41
C ASP A 265 -1.44 -9.54 4.43
N ASN A 266 -1.39 -10.81 4.01
CA ASN A 266 -1.70 -11.96 4.86
C ASN A 266 -0.73 -12.15 6.04
N SER A 267 0.35 -11.38 6.11
CA SER A 267 1.26 -11.28 7.25
C SER A 267 0.99 -10.05 8.12
N ASN A 268 -0.15 -9.37 7.93
CA ASN A 268 -0.59 -8.20 8.67
C ASN A 268 0.31 -6.95 8.50
N TYR A 269 1.09 -6.87 7.44
CA TYR A 269 1.83 -5.65 7.12
C TYR A 269 0.98 -4.72 6.26
N ILE A 270 1.12 -3.42 6.47
CA ILE A 270 0.63 -2.41 5.54
C ILE A 270 1.65 -2.27 4.42
N ASN A 271 1.21 -2.46 3.19
CA ASN A 271 2.02 -2.27 1.99
C ASN A 271 1.49 -1.07 1.24
N PHE A 272 2.39 -0.19 0.81
CA PHE A 272 2.04 0.99 0.02
C PHE A 272 2.91 1.05 -1.24
N GLN A 273 2.28 1.28 -2.38
CA GLN A 273 2.94 1.49 -3.67
C GLN A 273 2.36 2.70 -4.38
N ILE A 274 3.25 3.44 -5.04
CA ILE A 274 2.91 4.48 -6.02
C ILE A 274 3.52 4.03 -7.35
N LEU A 275 2.66 3.75 -8.32
CA LEU A 275 3.07 3.48 -9.70
C LEU A 275 2.85 4.73 -10.55
N ASP A 276 3.63 4.88 -11.62
CA ASP A 276 3.26 5.75 -12.73
C ASP A 276 1.94 5.22 -13.34
N GLY A 277 0.89 6.04 -13.26
CA GLY A 277 -0.45 5.66 -13.71
C GLY A 277 -0.56 5.42 -15.21
N ASN A 278 0.43 5.86 -16.00
CA ASN A 278 0.55 5.58 -17.43
C ASN A 278 1.47 4.39 -17.74
N ASN A 279 2.31 3.97 -16.78
CA ASN A 279 3.25 2.86 -16.95
C ASN A 279 3.47 2.09 -15.64
N PHE A 280 2.73 1.01 -15.44
CA PHE A 280 2.77 0.22 -14.19
C PHE A 280 4.11 -0.51 -13.96
N ASN A 281 5.01 -0.55 -14.96
CA ASN A 281 6.37 -1.06 -14.76
C ASN A 281 7.30 -0.05 -14.08
N ASN A 282 6.89 1.22 -13.98
CA ASN A 282 7.63 2.27 -13.30
C ASN A 282 7.05 2.47 -11.89
N ILE A 283 7.72 1.86 -10.91
CA ILE A 283 7.39 2.00 -9.49
C ILE A 283 8.11 3.25 -8.97
N LEU A 284 7.35 4.29 -8.62
CA LEU A 284 7.88 5.54 -8.11
C LEU A 284 8.18 5.46 -6.61
N PHE A 285 7.36 4.70 -5.89
CA PHE A 285 7.52 4.45 -4.46
C PHE A 285 7.00 3.07 -4.09
N GLN A 286 7.68 2.38 -3.18
CA GLN A 286 7.10 1.23 -2.50
C GLN A 286 7.72 1.02 -1.12
N ASN A 287 6.87 0.68 -0.16
CA ASN A 287 7.33 0.35 1.19
C ASN A 287 6.38 -0.63 1.88
N ARG A 288 6.86 -1.18 3.01
CA ARG A 288 6.16 -2.15 3.83
C ARG A 288 6.33 -1.78 5.30
N TYR A 289 5.20 -1.51 5.95
CA TYR A 289 5.11 -1.10 7.35
C TYR A 289 4.49 -2.20 8.17
N THR A 290 5.03 -2.34 9.36
CA THR A 290 4.73 -3.46 10.25
C THR A 290 3.77 -3.01 11.32
N THR A 291 2.74 -3.81 11.58
CA THR A 291 1.67 -3.45 12.50
C THR A 291 1.78 -4.17 13.84
N TRP A 292 2.87 -4.91 14.04
CA TRP A 292 3.04 -5.84 15.17
C TRP A 292 1.89 -6.84 15.31
N ASN A 293 1.32 -7.27 14.16
CA ASN A 293 0.14 -8.14 14.06
C ASN A 293 -1.15 -7.57 14.66
N GLN A 294 -1.25 -6.25 14.80
CA GLN A 294 -2.44 -5.62 15.37
C GLN A 294 -3.56 -5.48 14.35
N ILE A 295 -3.23 -5.17 13.09
CA ILE A 295 -4.23 -4.99 12.04
C ILE A 295 -4.50 -6.32 11.33
N PRO A 296 -5.75 -6.81 11.28
CA PRO A 296 -6.05 -8.08 10.64
C PRO A 296 -6.05 -7.97 9.11
N SER A 297 -5.38 -8.92 8.45
CA SER A 297 -5.29 -9.03 6.99
C SER A 297 -6.63 -9.15 6.26
N ASN A 298 -7.69 -9.58 6.95
CA ASN A 298 -9.04 -9.65 6.38
C ASN A 298 -9.79 -8.30 6.39
N GLY A 299 -9.21 -7.25 7.00
CA GLY A 299 -9.82 -5.91 7.04
C GLY A 299 -10.92 -5.75 8.08
N SER A 300 -11.17 -6.75 8.92
CA SER A 300 -12.17 -6.65 9.99
C SER A 300 -11.83 -5.50 10.92
N GLY A 301 -12.75 -4.54 11.08
CA GLY A 301 -12.53 -3.36 11.90
C GLY A 301 -11.61 -2.29 11.30
N VAL A 302 -11.17 -2.47 10.04
CA VAL A 302 -10.30 -1.54 9.33
C VAL A 302 -11.13 -0.61 8.45
N GLY A 303 -10.85 0.70 8.53
CA GLY A 303 -11.40 1.72 7.63
C GLY A 303 -10.31 2.53 6.94
N PHE A 304 -10.62 3.07 5.77
CA PHE A 304 -9.74 3.95 5.00
C PHE A 304 -10.38 5.34 4.88
N ASN A 305 -9.58 6.39 4.99
CA ASN A 305 -10.02 7.76 4.75
C ASN A 305 -9.11 8.42 3.74
N LYS A 306 -9.64 8.78 2.57
CA LYS A 306 -8.87 9.58 1.61
C LYS A 306 -9.00 11.05 1.97
N GLN A 307 -7.90 11.79 1.91
CA GLN A 307 -7.84 13.19 2.31
C GLN A 307 -6.96 14.01 1.38
N SER A 308 -7.43 15.21 1.06
CA SER A 308 -6.62 16.32 0.54
C SER A 308 -6.65 17.43 1.58
N THR A 309 -5.50 17.98 1.99
CA THR A 309 -5.47 19.03 3.03
C THR A 309 -4.28 19.98 2.89
N ILE A 310 -4.47 21.23 3.31
CA ILE A 310 -3.39 22.19 3.59
C ILE A 310 -3.28 22.37 5.09
N VAL A 311 -2.04 22.41 5.59
CA VAL A 311 -1.66 22.72 6.97
C VAL A 311 -0.83 24.00 6.98
N ASP A 312 -1.11 24.90 7.92
CA ASP A 312 -0.39 26.15 8.14
C ASP A 312 -0.25 26.42 9.64
N GLU A 313 0.97 26.26 10.17
CA GLU A 313 1.28 26.50 11.59
C GLU A 313 1.06 27.96 12.01
N SER A 314 1.16 28.91 11.08
CA SER A 314 0.91 30.32 11.36
C SER A 314 -0.57 30.62 11.59
N ASN A 315 -1.45 29.68 11.21
CA ASN A 315 -2.90 29.82 11.27
C ASN A 315 -3.41 31.04 10.47
N ASP A 316 -2.79 31.34 9.32
CA ASP A 316 -3.13 32.48 8.48
C ASP A 316 -4.06 32.08 7.32
N ALA A 317 -5.35 32.42 7.44
CA ALA A 317 -6.33 32.15 6.40
C ALA A 317 -6.16 32.97 5.11
N THR A 318 -5.17 33.88 5.08
CA THR A 318 -4.86 34.80 3.98
C THR A 318 -3.41 34.65 3.48
N SER A 319 -2.76 33.54 3.80
CA SER A 319 -1.35 33.27 3.50
C SER A 319 -1.01 33.17 2.00
N GLY A 320 -2.01 33.04 1.13
CA GLY A 320 -1.83 32.78 -0.31
C GLY A 320 -1.46 31.33 -0.63
N LEU A 321 -1.52 30.44 0.37
CA LEU A 321 -1.31 29.01 0.19
C LEU A 321 -2.41 28.41 -0.67
N TYR A 322 -2.05 27.46 -1.52
CA TYR A 322 -3.05 26.68 -2.25
C TYR A 322 -2.60 25.26 -2.56
N LEU A 323 -3.61 24.42 -2.79
CA LEU A 323 -3.54 23.10 -3.39
C LEU A 323 -4.68 23.06 -4.41
N LYS A 324 -4.33 23.12 -5.70
CA LYS A 324 -5.27 23.19 -6.81
C LYS A 324 -5.21 21.92 -7.63
N ASP A 325 -6.34 21.57 -8.25
CA ASP A 325 -6.45 20.42 -9.15
C ASP A 325 -5.96 19.10 -8.50
N ALA A 326 -6.15 18.95 -7.19
CA ALA A 326 -5.81 17.73 -6.48
C ALA A 326 -6.93 16.70 -6.69
N ILE A 327 -6.63 15.64 -7.45
CA ILE A 327 -7.66 14.69 -7.89
C ILE A 327 -7.44 13.31 -7.27
N PHE A 328 -8.46 12.78 -6.61
CA PHE A 328 -8.65 11.34 -6.43
C PHE A 328 -9.60 10.86 -7.51
N GLU A 329 -9.16 10.01 -8.43
CA GLU A 329 -9.96 9.46 -9.52
C GLU A 329 -10.13 7.95 -9.36
N LEU A 330 -11.37 7.47 -9.49
CA LEU A 330 -11.72 6.06 -9.46
C LEU A 330 -11.22 5.35 -8.19
N ALA A 331 -11.54 5.89 -7.01
CA ALA A 331 -11.16 5.26 -5.75
C ALA A 331 -12.01 4.00 -5.45
N TYR A 332 -11.35 2.87 -5.21
CA TYR A 332 -11.96 1.59 -4.85
C TYR A 332 -11.53 1.08 -3.49
N LEU A 333 -12.44 0.41 -2.81
CA LEU A 333 -12.28 -0.33 -1.57
C LEU A 333 -12.43 -1.83 -1.85
N TYR A 334 -11.62 -2.64 -1.18
CA TYR A 334 -11.59 -4.09 -1.36
C TYR A 334 -11.61 -4.82 -0.02
N ASN A 335 -12.22 -6.00 -0.05
CA ASN A 335 -12.01 -7.06 0.93
C ASN A 335 -12.03 -8.42 0.22
N ASN A 336 -11.96 -9.50 0.98
CA ASN A 336 -11.89 -10.86 0.43
C ASN A 336 -13.06 -11.26 -0.49
N SER A 337 -14.20 -10.57 -0.42
CA SER A 337 -15.40 -10.89 -1.20
C SER A 337 -15.98 -9.72 -1.99
N THR A 338 -15.49 -8.51 -1.79
CA THR A 338 -16.13 -7.28 -2.27
C THR A 338 -15.12 -6.38 -2.92
N THR A 339 -15.50 -5.81 -4.05
CA THR A 339 -14.87 -4.67 -4.70
C THR A 339 -15.93 -3.60 -4.87
N ALA A 340 -15.69 -2.39 -4.39
CA ALA A 340 -16.66 -1.32 -4.45
C ALA A 340 -15.96 0.02 -4.64
N THR A 341 -16.51 0.88 -5.49
CA THR A 341 -16.16 2.30 -5.45
C THR A 341 -16.59 2.90 -4.11
N PHE A 342 -15.90 3.94 -3.65
CA PHE A 342 -16.42 4.77 -2.56
C PHE A 342 -17.79 5.33 -2.96
N ASN A 343 -18.81 5.06 -2.15
CA ASN A 343 -20.20 5.42 -2.40
C ASN A 343 -20.98 5.66 -1.09
N SER A 344 -22.29 5.93 -1.15
CA SER A 344 -23.09 6.30 0.03
C SER A 344 -23.20 5.19 1.06
N ASN A 345 -23.06 3.94 0.63
CA ASN A 345 -23.34 2.75 1.43
C ASN A 345 -22.11 2.25 2.18
N ASN A 346 -20.92 2.61 1.69
CA ASN A 346 -19.63 2.21 2.28
C ASN A 346 -18.81 3.41 2.77
N THR A 347 -19.44 4.58 2.93
CA THR A 347 -18.83 5.77 3.52
C THR A 347 -19.60 6.22 4.75
N LEU A 348 -18.90 6.81 5.71
CA LEU A 348 -19.52 7.41 6.88
C LEU A 348 -20.14 8.76 6.49
N SER A 349 -21.45 8.88 6.68
CA SER A 349 -22.23 10.03 6.20
C SER A 349 -21.77 11.38 6.75
N TYR A 350 -21.13 11.38 7.91
CA TYR A 350 -20.61 12.54 8.62
C TYR A 350 -19.09 12.76 8.42
N ARG A 351 -18.40 11.90 7.65
CA ARG A 351 -16.96 11.99 7.34
C ARG A 351 -16.71 11.97 5.84
N ARG A 352 -17.53 12.72 5.12
CA ARG A 352 -17.46 12.86 3.67
C ARG A 352 -17.76 14.31 3.31
N GLY A 353 -16.77 15.02 2.78
CA GLY A 353 -16.91 16.42 2.46
C GLY A 353 -15.74 17.31 2.87
N GLU A 354 -15.91 18.58 2.57
CA GLU A 354 -15.13 19.72 2.97
C GLU A 354 -15.12 19.83 4.50
N PHE A 355 -13.98 20.18 5.08
CA PHE A 355 -13.83 20.48 6.49
C PHE A 355 -12.89 21.69 6.65
N GLY A 356 -13.24 22.56 7.60
CA GLY A 356 -12.39 23.67 8.04
C GLY A 356 -11.64 23.33 9.33
N CYS A 357 -10.98 24.33 9.89
CA CYS A 357 -10.27 24.27 11.15
C CYS A 357 -10.50 25.56 11.96
N SER A 358 -9.79 25.73 13.08
CA SER A 358 -10.06 26.82 14.03
C SER A 358 -9.69 28.20 13.48
N TRP A 359 -8.90 28.22 12.42
CA TRP A 359 -8.36 29.43 11.80
C TRP A 359 -8.81 29.65 10.35
N ALA A 360 -9.34 28.62 9.67
CA ALA A 360 -9.87 28.73 8.32
C ALA A 360 -11.22 27.99 8.17
N SER A 361 -12.20 28.65 7.55
CA SER A 361 -13.50 28.05 7.23
C SER A 361 -13.38 27.11 6.03
N ASP A 362 -14.20 26.06 6.04
CA ASP A 362 -14.45 25.14 4.93
C ASP A 362 -14.81 25.84 3.60
N GLU A 363 -15.31 27.09 3.62
CA GLU A 363 -15.54 27.90 2.41
C GLU A 363 -14.29 28.15 1.55
N LYS A 364 -13.08 27.85 2.07
CA LYS A 364 -11.83 27.89 1.30
C LYS A 364 -11.58 26.61 0.49
N VAL A 365 -12.45 25.61 0.60
CA VAL A 365 -12.38 24.33 -0.12
C VAL A 365 -13.46 24.33 -1.20
N GLU A 366 -13.08 24.01 -2.43
CA GLU A 366 -13.98 23.88 -3.57
C GLU A 366 -13.84 22.49 -4.21
N VAL A 367 -14.97 21.89 -4.56
CA VAL A 367 -15.02 20.60 -5.28
C VAL A 367 -15.63 20.81 -6.66
N GLU A 368 -14.79 20.89 -7.69
CA GLU A 368 -15.19 21.31 -9.05
C GLU A 368 -15.89 20.22 -9.87
N ALA A 369 -15.48 18.96 -9.71
CA ALA A 369 -16.02 17.82 -10.44
C ALA A 369 -16.56 16.77 -9.46
N TYR A 370 -17.88 16.55 -9.50
CA TYR A 370 -18.59 15.72 -8.53
C TYR A 370 -18.88 14.32 -9.09
N GLN A 371 -17.91 13.41 -9.04
CA GLN A 371 -18.17 11.97 -9.15
C GLN A 371 -18.22 11.39 -7.73
N GLN A 372 -19.40 11.54 -7.13
CA GLN A 372 -19.61 11.48 -5.69
C GLN A 372 -18.83 10.35 -5.00
N TRP A 373 -17.88 10.77 -4.15
CA TRP A 373 -17.04 10.00 -3.23
C TRP A 373 -15.96 9.11 -3.83
N HIS A 374 -15.97 8.79 -5.12
CA HIS A 374 -14.90 8.00 -5.76
C HIS A 374 -14.08 8.81 -6.78
N GLY A 375 -14.48 10.04 -7.07
CA GLY A 375 -13.84 10.91 -8.04
C GLY A 375 -14.09 12.38 -7.72
N GLU A 376 -13.08 13.09 -7.22
CA GLU A 376 -13.20 14.51 -6.86
C GLU A 376 -11.96 15.28 -7.27
N THR A 377 -12.19 16.47 -7.84
CA THR A 377 -11.17 17.51 -7.99
C THR A 377 -11.34 18.49 -6.84
N VAL A 378 -10.30 18.60 -6.00
CA VAL A 378 -10.31 19.46 -4.81
C VAL A 378 -9.38 20.64 -5.03
N ASN A 379 -9.91 21.83 -4.79
CA ASN A 379 -9.16 23.08 -4.68
C ASN A 379 -9.23 23.59 -3.24
N ILE A 380 -8.10 24.01 -2.69
CA ILE A 380 -8.00 24.66 -1.39
C ILE A 380 -7.20 25.94 -1.61
N ILE A 381 -7.79 27.10 -1.31
CA ILE A 381 -7.18 28.42 -1.63
C ILE A 381 -7.30 29.35 -0.42
N MET A 382 -6.16 29.82 0.10
CA MET A 382 -6.08 30.71 1.27
C MET A 382 -5.89 32.17 0.82
N GLU A 383 -6.98 32.85 0.43
CA GLU A 383 -6.98 34.24 -0.06
C GLU A 383 -7.83 35.21 0.76
#